data_AF-X6D3M6-F1
#
_entry.id   AF-X6D3M6-F1
#
_cell.length_a   1.000
_cell.length_b   1.000
_cell.length_c   1.000
_cell.angle_alpha   90.00
_cell.angle_beta   90.00
_cell.angle_gamma   90.00
#
_symmetry.space_group_name_H-M   'P 1'
#
loop_
_entity.id
_entity.type
_entity.pdbx_description
1 polymer ?
#
loop_
_entity_poly.entity_id
_entity_poly.type
_entity_poly.pdbx_seq_one_letter_code
_entity_poly.pdbx_strand_id
1 'polypeptide(L)' 'MSAIIVSRLLALTPRSVLRRRVERARILLRQGDLNTSEVAELTGFAHQSHLAHWMRREIGQTPRDLRRAQPPK' A
#
# COMPACT_ATOMS: atom_id res chain seq x y z
N MET A 1 7.42 -2.92 18.36
CA MET A 1 7.66 -4.34 18.05
C MET A 1 6.33 -5.09 17.93
N SER A 2 5.69 -5.13 16.76
CA SER A 2 4.61 -6.11 16.45
C SER A 2 4.12 -6.00 15.00
N ALA A 3 4.91 -6.51 14.06
CA ALA A 3 4.41 -6.90 12.74
C ALA A 3 5.04 -8.21 12.23
N ILE A 4 5.98 -8.78 12.99
CA ILE A 4 6.78 -9.95 12.59
C ILE A 4 6.08 -11.27 12.95
N ILE A 5 5.21 -11.28 13.97
CA ILE A 5 4.66 -12.54 14.51
C ILE A 5 3.60 -13.19 13.58
N VAL A 6 2.85 -12.41 12.81
CA VAL A 6 1.74 -12.95 11.98
C VAL A 6 2.24 -13.73 10.74
N SER A 7 3.52 -13.58 10.35
CA SER A 7 4.06 -14.23 9.16
C SER A 7 4.30 -15.74 9.29
N ARG A 8 4.28 -16.32 10.51
CA ARG A 8 4.74 -17.71 10.75
C ARG A 8 3.63 -18.78 10.77
N LEU A 9 2.36 -18.40 10.89
CA LEU A 9 1.24 -19.35 11.09
C LEU A 9 0.38 -19.63 9.86
N LEU A 10 0.55 -18.85 8.81
CA LEU A 10 -0.14 -18.99 7.53
C LEU A 10 0.95 -19.01 6.47
N ALA A 11 0.76 -19.66 5.32
CA ALA A 11 1.71 -19.70 4.21
C ALA A 11 1.91 -18.32 3.52
N LEU A 12 2.26 -17.32 4.32
CA LEU A 12 2.39 -15.91 4.00
C LEU A 12 3.88 -15.64 3.82
N THR A 13 4.40 -15.99 2.65
CA THR A 13 5.73 -15.51 2.28
C THR A 13 5.72 -13.98 2.33
N PRO A 14 6.83 -13.31 2.73
CA PRO A 14 6.90 -11.85 2.78
C PRO A 14 6.41 -11.17 1.49
N ARG A 15 6.64 -11.82 0.34
CA ARG A 15 6.18 -11.37 -0.97
C ARG A 15 4.66 -11.38 -1.12
N SER A 16 3.98 -12.41 -0.62
CA SER A 16 2.52 -12.49 -0.65
C SER A 16 1.85 -11.43 0.25
N VAL A 17 2.46 -11.12 1.39
CA VAL A 17 1.99 -10.06 2.30
C VAL A 17 2.16 -8.70 1.64
N LEU A 18 3.34 -8.45 1.05
CA LEU A 18 3.63 -7.17 0.41
C LEU A 18 2.70 -6.88 -0.76
N ARG A 19 2.43 -7.88 -1.62
CA ARG A 19 1.47 -7.75 -2.72
C ARG A 19 0.07 -7.40 -2.22
N ARG A 20 -0.40 -8.03 -1.14
CA ARG A 20 -1.70 -7.69 -0.52
C ARG A 20 -1.73 -6.27 0.03
N ARG A 21 -0.65 -5.80 0.66
CA ARG A 21 -0.54 -4.42 1.16
C ARG A 21 -0.61 -3.39 0.03
N VAL A 22 0.12 -3.63 -1.06
CA VAL A 22 0.07 -2.78 -2.26
C VAL A 22 -1.33 -2.75 -2.86
N GLU A 23 -1.98 -3.91 -2.96
CA GLU A 23 -3.33 -4.01 -3.53
C GLU A 23 -4.37 -3.28 -2.66
N ARG A 24 -4.27 -3.42 -1.33
CA ARG A 24 -5.09 -2.68 -0.36
C ARG A 24 -4.89 -1.17 -0.52
N ALA A 25 -3.64 -0.72 -0.66
CA ALA A 25 -3.33 0.70 -0.83
C ALA A 25 -3.92 1.26 -2.14
N ARG A 26 -3.85 0.49 -3.23
CA ARG A 26 -4.45 0.84 -4.53
C ARG A 26 -5.95 1.12 -4.42
N ILE A 27 -6.68 0.30 -3.65
CA ILE A 27 -8.12 0.46 -3.43
C ILE A 27 -8.40 1.77 -2.67
N LEU A 28 -7.73 1.98 -1.53
CA LEU A 28 -7.92 3.17 -0.70
C LEU A 28 -7.60 4.47 -1.46
N LEU A 29 -6.53 4.46 -2.25
CA LEU A 29 -6.13 5.61 -3.07
C LEU A 29 -7.15 5.96 -4.16
N ARG A 30 -7.86 4.96 -4.69
CA ARG A 30 -8.93 5.19 -5.69
C ARG A 30 -10.22 5.67 -5.06
N GLN A 31 -10.48 5.35 -3.79
CA GLN A 31 -11.61 5.93 -3.05
C GLN A 31 -11.38 7.43 -2.83
N GLY A 32 -10.14 7.83 -2.54
CA GLY A 32 -9.73 9.24 -2.51
C GLY A 32 -10.08 9.98 -1.21
N ASP A 33 -10.61 9.28 -0.20
CA ASP A 33 -11.00 9.89 1.09
C ASP A 33 -9.81 10.09 2.06
N LEU A 34 -8.69 9.40 1.80
CA LEU A 34 -7.50 9.42 2.66
C LEU A 34 -6.33 10.06 1.92
N ASN A 35 -5.41 10.70 2.63
CA ASN A 35 -4.12 11.16 2.12
C ASN A 35 -3.08 10.01 2.01
N THR A 36 -1.96 10.22 1.30
CA THR A 36 -1.02 9.13 0.99
C THR A 36 -0.31 8.60 2.24
N SER A 37 -0.10 9.47 3.23
CA SER A 37 0.50 9.09 4.50
C SER A 37 -0.46 8.20 5.31
N GLU A 38 -1.74 8.56 5.40
CA GLU A 38 -2.77 7.73 6.03
C GLU A 38 -2.90 6.36 5.37
N VAL A 39 -2.86 6.31 4.03
CA VAL A 39 -2.89 5.03 3.30
C VAL A 39 -1.65 4.18 3.61
N ALA A 40 -0.47 4.78 3.72
CA ALA A 40 0.76 4.06 4.05
C ALA A 40 0.65 3.42 5.44
N GLU A 41 0.19 4.17 6.44
CA GLU A 41 0.00 3.68 7.80
C GLU A 41 -1.01 2.53 7.85
N LEU A 42 -2.21 2.73 7.27
CA LEU A 42 -3.28 1.73 7.27
C LEU A 42 -2.94 0.43 6.52
N THR A 43 -1.97 0.48 5.61
CA THR A 43 -1.51 -0.69 4.85
C THR A 43 -0.19 -1.26 5.37
N GLY A 44 0.33 -0.75 6.48
CA GLY A 44 1.51 -1.26 7.17
C GLY A 44 2.83 -0.91 6.49
N PHE A 45 2.91 0.21 5.78
CA PHE A 45 4.16 0.82 5.33
C PHE A 45 4.60 1.89 6.31
N ALA A 46 5.91 1.97 6.58
CA ALA A 46 6.48 2.94 7.52
C ALA A 46 6.24 4.39 7.08
N HIS A 47 6.34 4.66 5.77
CA HIS A 47 6.20 6.01 5.21
C HIS A 47 5.61 5.95 3.79
N GLN A 48 5.03 7.07 3.34
CA GLN A 48 4.49 7.20 1.99
C GLN A 48 5.52 6.92 0.87
N SER A 49 6.79 7.23 1.07
CA SER A 49 7.87 6.93 0.11
C SER A 49 8.12 5.43 -0.02
N HIS A 50 8.01 4.68 1.08
CA HIS A 50 8.16 3.22 1.08
C HIS A 50 6.98 2.55 0.37
N LEU A 51 5.76 3.03 0.60
CA LEU A 51 4.57 2.64 -0.16
C LEU A 51 4.79 2.91 -1.66
N ALA A 52 5.20 4.13 -2.03
CA ALA A 52 5.38 4.52 -3.42
C ALA A 52 6.40 3.64 -4.16
N HIS A 53 7.52 3.32 -3.50
CA HIS A 53 8.54 2.41 -4.02
C HIS A 53 7.97 1.03 -4.36
N TRP A 54 7.23 0.43 -3.44
CA TRP A 54 6.66 -0.91 -3.65
C TRP A 54 5.49 -0.93 -4.61
N MET A 55 4.63 0.10 -4.61
CA MET A 55 3.59 0.20 -5.63
C MET A 55 4.18 0.31 -7.04
N ARG A 56 5.23 1.12 -7.22
CA ARG A 56 5.93 1.20 -8.51
C ARG A 56 6.50 -0.15 -8.92
N ARG A 57 7.09 -0.91 -7.99
CA ARG A 57 7.64 -2.25 -8.28
C ARG A 57 6.59 -3.33 -8.55
N GLU A 58 5.49 -3.35 -7.81
CA GLU A 58 4.51 -4.43 -7.87
C GLU A 58 3.39 -4.19 -8.90
N ILE A 59 3.02 -2.93 -9.15
CA ILE A 59 1.89 -2.57 -10.02
C ILE A 59 2.17 -1.45 -11.04
N GLY A 60 3.43 -1.01 -11.16
CA GLY A 60 3.86 0.00 -12.15
C GLY A 60 3.36 1.43 -11.89
N GLN A 61 2.59 1.67 -10.82
CA GLN A 61 1.96 2.96 -10.52
C GLN A 61 2.35 3.44 -9.12
N THR A 62 2.52 4.75 -8.94
CA THR A 62 2.71 5.38 -7.63
C THR A 62 1.37 5.86 -7.06
N PRO A 63 1.30 6.17 -5.74
CA PRO A 63 0.14 6.85 -5.18
C PRO A 63 -0.22 8.15 -5.90
N ARG A 64 0.79 8.91 -6.35
CA ARG A 64 0.59 10.15 -7.09
C ARG A 64 -0.06 9.90 -8.45
N ASP A 65 0.35 8.85 -9.15
CA ASP A 65 -0.22 8.46 -10.45
C ASP A 65 -1.70 8.14 -10.30
N LEU A 66 -2.07 7.35 -9.28
CA LEU A 66 -3.47 6.98 -9.02
C LEU A 66 -4.34 8.17 -8.63
N ARG A 67 -3.83 9.09 -7.79
CA ARG A 67 -4.57 10.30 -7.39
C ARG A 67 -4.80 11.25 -8.54
N ARG A 68 -3.81 11.42 -9.42
CA ARG A 68 -3.93 12.28 -10.61
C ARG A 68 -4.97 11.75 -11.60
N ALA A 69 -5.15 10.43 -11.65
CA ALA A 69 -6.16 9.80 -12.49
C ALA A 69 -7.58 9.89 -11.91
N GLN A 70 -7.74 10.34 -10.67
CA GLN A 70 -9.05 10.49 -10.05
C GLN A 70 -9.67 11.83 -10.48
N PRO A 71 -10.96 11.86 -10.89
CA PRO A 71 -11.64 13.12 -11.15
C PRO A 71 -11.69 13.97 -9.88
N PRO A 72 -11.69 15.32 -10.00
CA PRO A 72 -11.93 16.18 -8.86
C PRO A 72 -13.27 15.81 -8.22
N LYS A 73 -13.28 15.76 -6.88
CA LYS A 73 -14.48 15.46 -6.09
C LYS A 73 -15.41 16.66 -6.07
#